data_AF-A0AAD7NP94-F1
#
_entry.id   AF-A0AAD7NP94-F1
#
_cell.length_a   1.000
_cell.length_b   1.000
_cell.length_c   1.000
_cell.angle_alpha   90.00
_cell.angle_beta   90.00
_cell.angle_gamma   90.00
#
_symmetry.space_group_name_H-M   'P 1'
#
loop_
_entity.id
_entity.type
_entity.pdbx_description
1 polymer ?
#
loop_
_entity_poly.entity_id
_entity_poly.type
_entity_poly.pdbx_seq_one_letter_code
_entity_poly.pdbx_strand_id
1 'polypeptide(L)'
;MHFTSALTIFTLATSVFAHDVTARHSPRGATVTTTLTGDVCGFVSGTFKVGGHYVGVFGVEICVCLSVLSDVVTHSTNPLLLLGVSLYGHDNVVASLQAMIKGCGDKDKKTCAHPVHSTPSCSRHDLCGYTCQSPYKDCNGQCKMTCQTNTLSHPKRGDDYWGKRTQRSCRDGWTACGVPGGGARDWECVDTHNDLESCGGCPTGVISSLTGDSVGKDCSTIAHVADVSCVHGGCAVHKCLRSFRVSDSGDSCVKAESSFFRNTIQAAAAYGLEHLPFHK
;
A
#
# COMPACT_ATOMS: atom_id res chain seq x y z
N MET A 1 82.61 7.08 -13.71
CA MET A 1 81.45 6.40 -14.35
C MET A 1 81.05 5.24 -13.46
N HIS A 2 80.07 5.43 -12.58
CA HIS A 2 79.48 4.38 -11.76
C HIS A 2 77.97 4.57 -11.79
N PHE A 3 77.25 3.58 -12.34
CA PHE A 3 75.81 3.44 -12.22
C PHE A 3 75.53 2.02 -11.72
N THR A 4 75.24 1.90 -10.44
CA THR A 4 74.73 0.68 -9.81
C THR A 4 73.23 0.63 -10.01
N SER A 5 72.76 -0.30 -10.86
CA SER A 5 71.33 -0.61 -11.01
C SER A 5 70.88 -1.49 -9.84
N ALA A 6 69.98 -0.98 -9.01
CA ALA A 6 69.23 -1.76 -8.03
C ALA A 6 67.99 -2.35 -8.72
N LEU A 7 67.93 -3.66 -8.81
CA LEU A 7 66.78 -4.42 -9.31
C LEU A 7 65.84 -4.71 -8.12
N THR A 8 64.76 -3.94 -7.99
CA THR A 8 63.70 -4.18 -7.00
C THR A 8 62.75 -5.26 -7.49
N ILE A 9 62.78 -6.43 -6.85
CA ILE A 9 61.84 -7.52 -7.05
C ILE A 9 60.57 -7.20 -6.27
N PHE A 10 59.47 -6.92 -6.96
CA PHE A 10 58.12 -6.89 -6.38
C PHE A 10 57.61 -8.32 -6.24
N THR A 11 57.58 -8.84 -5.01
CA THR A 11 56.82 -10.06 -4.67
C THR A 11 55.34 -9.72 -4.61
N LEU A 12 54.58 -10.16 -5.63
CA LEU A 12 53.12 -10.21 -5.57
C LEU A 12 52.72 -11.37 -4.65
N ALA A 13 52.25 -11.05 -3.45
CA ALA A 13 51.52 -11.99 -2.61
C ALA A 13 50.13 -12.18 -3.21
N THR A 14 49.92 -13.28 -3.93
CA THR A 14 48.58 -13.74 -4.32
C THR A 14 47.92 -14.40 -3.10
N SER A 15 47.12 -13.63 -2.36
CA SER A 15 46.16 -14.22 -1.44
C SER A 15 45.04 -14.88 -2.24
N VAL A 16 45.15 -16.20 -2.39
CA VAL A 16 44.05 -17.07 -2.82
C VAL A 16 43.02 -17.05 -1.68
N PHE A 17 42.05 -16.14 -1.77
CA PHE A 17 40.81 -16.29 -1.02
C PHE A 17 40.00 -17.41 -1.68
N ALA A 18 40.07 -18.60 -1.09
CA ALA A 18 39.08 -19.63 -1.33
C ALA A 18 37.72 -19.06 -0.91
N HIS A 19 36.92 -18.65 -1.89
CA HIS A 19 35.49 -18.42 -1.70
C HIS A 19 34.86 -19.79 -1.46
N ASP A 20 34.72 -20.13 -0.18
CA ASP A 20 33.81 -21.18 0.26
C ASP A 20 32.38 -20.69 -0.02
N VAL A 21 31.88 -20.99 -1.22
CA VAL A 21 30.46 -20.83 -1.59
C VAL A 21 29.69 -21.92 -0.84
N THR A 22 29.57 -21.74 0.47
CA THR A 22 28.47 -22.34 1.20
C THR A 22 27.22 -21.58 0.76
N ALA A 23 26.52 -22.16 -0.20
CA ALA A 23 25.15 -21.83 -0.55
C ALA A 23 24.26 -22.00 0.68
N ARG A 24 24.26 -21.00 1.56
CA ARG A 24 23.19 -20.83 2.55
C ARG A 24 21.95 -20.46 1.75
N HIS A 25 21.05 -21.43 1.68
CA HIS A 25 19.65 -21.17 1.39
C HIS A 25 19.20 -19.96 2.20
N SER A 26 18.90 -18.88 1.50
CA SER A 26 18.17 -17.75 2.05
C SER A 26 16.82 -18.27 2.54
N PRO A 27 16.48 -18.17 3.84
CA PRO A 27 15.14 -18.46 4.28
C PRO A 27 14.24 -17.35 3.72
N ARG A 28 13.53 -17.66 2.63
CA ARG A 28 12.30 -16.96 2.30
C ARG A 28 11.39 -17.04 3.52
N GLY A 29 11.09 -15.90 4.12
CA GLY A 29 10.11 -15.78 5.21
C GLY A 29 10.68 -15.91 6.62
N ALA A 30 11.74 -15.18 6.97
CA ALA A 30 11.97 -14.84 8.37
C ALA A 30 11.03 -13.69 8.75
N THR A 31 9.79 -14.01 9.13
CA THR A 31 8.92 -13.09 9.86
C THR A 31 9.58 -12.85 11.21
N VAL A 32 10.43 -11.82 11.30
CA VAL A 32 11.17 -11.46 12.51
C VAL A 32 10.17 -11.22 13.64
N THR A 33 10.02 -12.22 14.51
CA THR A 33 9.05 -12.27 15.61
C THR A 33 9.67 -11.71 16.89
N THR A 34 10.38 -10.60 16.77
CA THR A 34 11.01 -9.92 17.91
C THR A 34 10.56 -8.47 17.91
N THR A 35 10.21 -7.95 19.09
CA THR A 35 9.89 -6.53 19.28
C THR A 35 11.02 -5.73 18.67
N LEU A 36 10.70 -4.91 17.67
CA LEU A 36 11.68 -4.08 17.00
C LEU A 36 11.92 -2.85 17.88
N THR A 37 12.72 -3.03 18.93
CA THR A 37 13.10 -1.96 19.84
C THR A 37 14.24 -1.16 19.24
N GLY A 38 14.02 0.12 18.97
CA GLY A 38 15.08 1.04 18.56
C GLY A 38 15.17 1.31 17.05
N ASP A 39 14.09 1.11 16.30
CA ASP A 39 14.06 1.47 14.89
C ASP A 39 14.03 2.98 14.73
N VAL A 40 14.75 3.52 13.75
CA VAL A 40 14.78 4.97 13.52
C VAL A 40 13.91 5.27 12.31
N CYS A 41 12.83 6.00 12.56
CA CYS A 41 11.90 6.46 11.54
C CYS A 41 12.08 7.95 11.32
N GLY A 42 12.01 8.38 10.06
CA GLY A 42 12.15 9.79 9.73
C GLY A 42 11.30 10.20 8.54
N PHE A 43 10.80 11.44 8.61
CA PHE A 43 10.21 12.13 7.48
C PHE A 43 11.33 12.84 6.72
N VAL A 44 11.67 12.32 5.55
CA VAL A 44 12.69 12.87 4.68
C VAL A 44 12.02 13.81 3.69
N SER A 45 12.35 15.10 3.79
CA SER A 45 12.02 16.10 2.77
C SER A 45 13.28 16.79 2.27
N GLY A 46 13.50 16.82 0.96
CA GLY A 46 14.60 17.60 0.38
C GLY A 46 15.13 17.00 -0.90
N THR A 47 16.26 17.53 -1.38
CA THR A 47 16.85 17.06 -2.63
C THR A 47 17.47 15.68 -2.48
N PHE A 48 17.05 14.75 -3.35
CA PHE A 48 17.53 13.37 -3.32
C PHE A 48 18.90 13.26 -4.02
N LYS A 49 19.92 12.85 -3.28
CA LYS A 49 21.29 12.65 -3.78
C LYS A 49 21.72 11.22 -3.58
N VAL A 50 22.34 10.62 -4.60
CA VAL A 50 22.97 9.30 -4.51
C VAL A 50 24.42 9.43 -4.98
N GLY A 51 25.38 9.04 -4.14
CA GLY A 51 26.81 9.20 -4.46
C GLY A 51 27.24 10.65 -4.71
N GLY A 52 26.55 11.63 -4.14
CA GLY A 52 26.82 13.06 -4.36
C GLY A 52 26.14 13.68 -5.59
N HIS A 53 25.49 12.88 -6.43
CA HIS A 53 24.77 13.33 -7.62
C HIS A 53 23.28 13.48 -7.35
N TYR A 54 22.66 14.51 -7.95
CA TYR A 54 21.22 14.72 -7.86
C TYR A 54 20.46 13.70 -8.71
N VAL A 55 19.43 13.09 -8.12
CA VAL A 55 18.55 12.15 -8.82
C VAL A 55 17.20 12.83 -9.04
N GLY A 56 17.00 13.35 -10.25
CA GLY A 56 15.81 14.10 -10.65
C GLY A 56 15.86 15.58 -10.29
N VAL A 57 14.82 16.30 -10.72
CA VAL A 57 14.68 17.76 -10.52
C VAL A 57 13.87 18.08 -9.25
N PHE A 58 13.10 17.12 -8.75
CA PHE A 58 12.20 17.30 -7.62
C PHE A 58 12.78 16.74 -6.32
N GLY A 59 12.35 17.30 -5.19
CA GLY A 59 12.66 16.75 -3.88
C GLY A 59 11.94 15.42 -3.63
N VAL A 60 12.50 14.61 -2.75
CA VAL A 60 11.80 13.44 -2.18
C VAL A 60 11.05 13.88 -0.93
N GLU A 61 9.80 13.45 -0.81
CA GLU A 61 9.01 13.53 0.41
C GLU A 61 8.55 12.11 0.77
N ILE A 62 9.24 11.49 1.72
CA ILE A 62 8.94 10.12 2.14
C ILE A 62 9.14 9.96 3.65
N CYS A 63 8.22 9.27 4.29
CA CYS A 63 8.38 8.83 5.67
C CYS A 63 8.73 7.34 5.64
N VAL A 64 9.85 6.96 6.23
CA VAL A 64 10.28 5.56 6.25
C VAL A 64 11.15 5.26 7.47
N CYS A 65 11.12 4.01 7.92
CA CYS A 65 11.97 3.51 9.00
C CYS A 65 13.15 2.71 8.45
N LEU A 66 14.28 2.72 9.18
CA LEU A 66 15.49 2.03 8.73
C LEU A 66 15.29 0.53 8.53
N SER A 67 14.47 -0.11 9.37
CA SER A 67 14.23 -1.56 9.28
C SER A 67 13.55 -2.02 7.99
N VAL A 68 12.71 -1.17 7.39
CA VAL A 68 11.92 -1.50 6.18
C VAL A 68 12.48 -0.84 4.92
N LEU A 69 13.62 -0.15 5.03
CA LEU A 69 14.13 0.72 3.97
C LEU A 69 14.47 -0.05 2.69
N SER A 70 15.07 -1.24 2.82
CA SER A 70 15.36 -2.13 1.70
C SER A 70 14.08 -2.58 0.98
N ASP A 71 13.04 -2.94 1.73
CA ASP A 71 11.77 -3.40 1.17
C ASP A 71 11.03 -2.26 0.46
N VAL A 72 11.09 -1.05 1.01
CA VAL A 72 10.52 0.16 0.40
C VAL A 72 11.21 0.49 -0.91
N VAL A 73 12.55 0.34 -1.00
CA VAL A 73 13.28 0.56 -2.25
C VAL A 73 12.95 -0.54 -3.28
N THR A 74 12.89 -1.80 -2.85
CA THR A 74 12.59 -2.94 -3.73
C THR A 74 11.18 -2.87 -4.32
N HIS A 75 10.18 -2.49 -3.52
CA HIS A 75 8.77 -2.44 -3.93
C HIS A 75 8.29 -1.02 -4.22
N SER A 76 9.22 -0.10 -4.47
CA SER A 76 8.86 1.29 -4.70
C SER A 76 8.14 1.48 -6.02
N THR A 77 7.06 2.24 -6.01
CA THR A 77 6.45 2.83 -7.21
C THR A 77 6.90 4.28 -7.43
N ASN A 78 7.77 4.81 -6.55
CA ASN A 78 8.24 6.17 -6.66
C ASN A 78 9.25 6.29 -7.83
N PRO A 79 8.97 7.11 -8.85
CA PRO A 79 9.81 7.20 -10.04
C PRO A 79 11.24 7.70 -9.73
N LEU A 80 11.44 8.51 -8.69
CA LEU A 80 12.77 8.98 -8.28
C LEU A 80 13.59 7.83 -7.67
N LEU A 81 12.96 6.96 -6.88
CA LEU A 81 13.64 5.80 -6.30
C LEU A 81 13.94 4.75 -7.37
N LEU A 82 12.99 4.48 -8.27
CA LEU A 82 13.22 3.59 -9.42
C LEU A 82 14.36 4.08 -10.31
N LEU A 83 14.38 5.38 -10.63
CA LEU A 83 15.48 5.99 -11.39
C LEU A 83 16.81 5.89 -10.63
N GLY A 84 16.81 6.16 -9.33
CA GLY A 84 17.98 6.02 -8.47
C GLY A 84 18.55 4.60 -8.51
N VAL A 85 17.69 3.58 -8.39
CA VAL A 85 18.10 2.17 -8.42
C VAL A 85 18.67 1.81 -9.79
N SER A 86 18.05 2.29 -10.87
CA SER A 86 18.54 2.06 -12.25
C SER A 86 19.90 2.69 -12.53
N LEU A 87 20.22 3.84 -11.91
CA LEU A 87 21.46 4.57 -12.18
C LEU A 87 22.60 4.19 -11.24
N TYR A 88 22.29 3.95 -9.96
CA TYR A 88 23.28 3.81 -8.90
C TYR A 88 23.23 2.45 -8.20
N GLY A 89 22.23 1.61 -8.48
CA GLY A 89 22.03 0.35 -7.80
C GLY A 89 21.27 0.49 -6.48
N HIS A 90 20.69 -0.62 -6.03
CA HIS A 90 19.83 -0.70 -4.85
C HIS A 90 20.54 -0.26 -3.57
N ASP A 91 21.73 -0.81 -3.29
CA ASP A 91 22.49 -0.54 -2.07
C ASP A 91 22.83 0.95 -1.89
N ASN A 92 23.18 1.64 -2.99
CA ASN A 92 23.53 3.06 -2.95
C ASN A 92 22.30 3.93 -2.67
N VAL A 93 21.12 3.57 -3.21
CA VAL A 93 19.85 4.23 -2.91
C VAL A 93 19.47 4.03 -1.45
N VAL A 94 19.58 2.79 -0.94
CA VAL A 94 19.34 2.44 0.46
C VAL A 94 20.25 3.23 1.39
N ALA A 95 21.55 3.26 1.11
CA ALA A 95 22.53 3.99 1.91
C ALA A 95 22.26 5.51 1.90
N SER A 96 21.83 6.06 0.77
CA SER A 96 21.51 7.48 0.62
C SER A 96 20.26 7.86 1.42
N LEU A 97 19.18 7.09 1.32
CA LEU A 97 17.98 7.31 2.14
C LEU A 97 18.27 7.13 3.63
N GLN A 98 19.07 6.12 4.01
CA GLN A 98 19.52 5.95 5.38
C GLN A 98 20.30 7.17 5.90
N ALA A 99 21.18 7.75 5.07
CA ALA A 99 21.91 8.97 5.43
C ALA A 99 20.96 10.17 5.61
N MET A 100 19.95 10.30 4.74
CA MET A 100 18.94 11.34 4.86
C MET A 100 18.14 11.20 6.16
N ILE A 101 17.67 9.99 6.50
CA ILE A 101 16.95 9.73 7.76
C ILE A 101 17.83 10.06 8.96
N LYS A 102 19.09 9.63 8.96
CA LYS A 102 20.02 9.94 10.06
C LYS A 102 20.27 11.44 10.20
N GLY A 103 20.29 12.17 9.08
CA GLY A 103 20.46 13.61 8.98
C GLY A 103 19.21 14.44 9.30
N CYS A 104 18.03 13.84 9.41
CA CYS A 104 16.82 14.55 9.83
C CYS A 104 16.99 15.14 11.23
N GLY A 105 16.46 16.36 11.42
CA GLY A 105 16.40 17.02 12.73
C GLY A 105 15.47 16.31 13.70
N ASP A 106 15.54 16.66 14.99
CA ASP A 106 14.81 15.95 16.06
C ASP A 106 13.28 15.98 15.92
N LYS A 107 12.74 16.93 15.14
CA LYS A 107 11.29 17.00 14.84
C LYS A 107 10.85 16.05 13.72
N ASP A 108 11.78 15.68 12.85
CA ASP A 108 11.52 14.88 11.63
C ASP A 108 12.09 13.46 11.75
N LYS A 109 12.59 13.08 12.94
CA LYS A 109 13.16 11.77 13.24
C LYS A 109 12.78 11.32 14.63
N LYS A 110 12.45 10.04 14.79
CA LYS A 110 12.17 9.45 16.09
C LYS A 110 12.65 8.01 16.14
N THR A 111 13.19 7.63 17.30
CA THR A 111 13.47 6.23 17.61
C THR A 111 12.20 5.58 18.14
N CYS A 112 11.73 4.54 17.45
CA CYS A 112 10.47 3.87 17.66
C CYS A 112 10.69 2.48 18.26
N ALA A 113 9.73 2.07 19.10
CA ALA A 113 9.62 0.72 19.59
C ALA A 113 8.32 0.13 19.04
N HIS A 114 8.44 -0.71 18.02
CA HIS A 114 7.26 -1.31 17.37
C HIS A 114 6.90 -2.63 18.05
N PRO A 115 5.60 -2.89 18.28
CA PRO A 115 5.18 -4.15 18.88
C PRO A 115 5.46 -5.33 17.96
N VAL A 116 5.59 -6.53 18.55
CA VAL A 116 5.68 -7.78 17.79
C VAL A 116 4.44 -7.92 16.90
N HIS A 117 4.59 -8.49 15.70
CA HIS A 117 3.52 -8.66 14.71
C HIS A 117 2.95 -7.35 14.16
N SER A 118 3.77 -6.31 14.11
CA SER A 118 3.44 -5.05 13.44
C SER A 118 4.38 -4.78 12.28
N THR A 119 3.88 -4.04 11.31
CA THR A 119 4.67 -3.44 10.24
C THR A 119 4.73 -1.93 10.49
N PRO A 120 5.91 -1.31 10.53
CA PRO A 120 6.04 0.14 10.68
C PRO A 120 5.29 0.90 9.57
N SER A 121 4.60 1.97 9.95
CA SER A 121 3.82 2.84 9.07
C SER A 121 4.10 4.30 9.44
N CYS A 122 5.21 4.82 8.92
CA CYS A 122 5.67 6.19 9.16
C CYS A 122 4.79 7.21 8.42
N SER A 123 4.40 8.29 9.08
CA SER A 123 3.79 9.47 8.46
C SER A 123 4.34 10.78 9.05
N ARG A 124 4.04 11.92 8.41
CA ARG A 124 4.42 13.26 8.93
C ARG A 124 3.81 13.57 10.31
N HIS A 125 2.66 12.96 10.64
CA HIS A 125 1.97 13.19 11.92
C HIS A 125 2.29 12.14 12.98
N ASP A 126 2.73 10.95 12.55
CA ASP A 126 3.12 9.86 13.42
C ASP A 126 4.32 9.10 12.84
N LEU A 127 5.51 9.46 13.31
CA LEU A 127 6.76 8.82 12.90
C LEU A 127 6.87 7.37 13.39
N CYS A 128 6.17 7.01 14.47
CA CYS A 128 6.21 5.67 15.05
C CYS A 128 4.91 4.89 14.83
N GLY A 129 4.12 5.31 13.85
CA GLY A 129 2.91 4.60 13.46
C GLY A 129 3.24 3.17 13.04
N TYR A 130 2.29 2.27 13.23
CA TYR A 130 2.41 0.87 12.83
C TYR A 130 1.03 0.32 12.46
N THR A 131 1.03 -0.76 11.70
CA THR A 131 -0.18 -1.55 11.40
C THR A 131 0.06 -2.97 11.88
N CYS A 132 -0.91 -3.54 12.60
CA CYS A 132 -0.83 -4.95 12.98
C CYS A 132 -0.98 -5.85 11.76
N GLN A 133 -0.08 -6.82 11.63
CA GLN A 133 -0.16 -7.83 10.59
C GLN A 133 -1.40 -8.70 10.85
N SER A 134 -2.11 -9.11 9.80
CA SER A 134 -3.20 -10.07 9.96
C SER A 134 -2.66 -11.40 10.51
N PRO A 135 -3.31 -12.06 11.50
CA PRO A 135 -4.64 -11.78 12.07
C PRO A 135 -4.64 -10.94 13.37
N TYR A 136 -3.55 -10.23 13.68
CA TYR A 136 -3.41 -9.46 14.92
C TYR A 136 -4.14 -8.11 14.85
N LYS A 137 -4.61 -7.62 16.00
CA LYS A 137 -5.27 -6.32 16.16
C LYS A 137 -4.53 -5.47 17.19
N ASP A 138 -4.61 -4.15 17.04
CA ASP A 138 -4.03 -3.23 18.02
C ASP A 138 -4.85 -3.26 19.32
N CYS A 139 -4.19 -3.68 20.39
CA CYS A 139 -4.72 -3.79 21.74
C CYS A 139 -3.90 -2.88 22.67
N ASN A 140 -4.13 -1.56 22.60
CA ASN A 140 -3.46 -0.53 23.40
C ASN A 140 -1.94 -0.49 23.20
N GLY A 141 -1.47 -0.33 21.97
CA GLY A 141 -0.02 -0.22 21.71
C GLY A 141 0.65 -1.57 21.41
N GLN A 142 -0.13 -2.66 21.32
CA GLN A 142 0.39 -4.02 21.14
C GLN A 142 -0.47 -4.79 20.16
N CYS A 143 0.16 -5.43 19.18
CA CYS A 143 -0.55 -6.33 18.26
C CYS A 143 -0.77 -7.69 18.91
N LYS A 144 -2.03 -8.06 19.16
CA LYS A 144 -2.42 -9.36 19.74
C LYS A 144 -3.56 -9.97 18.92
N MET A 145 -3.65 -11.30 18.92
CA MET A 145 -4.77 -11.99 18.25
C MET A 145 -6.11 -11.74 18.97
N THR A 146 -6.08 -11.58 20.30
CA THR A 146 -7.24 -11.27 21.13
C THR A 146 -6.89 -10.17 22.11
N CYS A 147 -7.66 -9.07 22.12
CA CYS A 147 -7.52 -8.05 23.14
C CYS A 147 -8.21 -8.55 24.43
N GLN A 148 -7.43 -8.82 25.49
CA GLN A 148 -8.00 -9.02 26.82
C GLN A 148 -8.54 -7.67 27.32
N THR A 149 -9.84 -7.48 27.25
CA THR A 149 -10.51 -6.29 27.78
C THR A 149 -10.54 -6.33 29.31
N ASN A 150 -9.41 -6.06 29.97
CA ASN A 150 -9.41 -5.71 31.40
C ASN A 150 -9.79 -4.24 31.64
N THR A 151 -10.09 -3.48 30.58
CA THR A 151 -10.80 -2.21 30.66
C THR A 151 -12.15 -2.36 30.01
N LEU A 152 -13.18 -2.41 30.86
CA LEU A 152 -14.55 -2.13 30.50
C LEU A 152 -14.66 -0.66 30.02
N SER A 153 -14.22 -0.37 28.80
CA SER A 153 -15.02 0.53 27.96
C SER A 153 -16.25 -0.28 27.55
N HIS A 154 -17.15 -0.50 28.52
CA HIS A 154 -18.52 -0.82 28.18
C HIS A 154 -18.93 0.25 27.15
N PRO A 155 -19.31 -0.10 25.90
CA PRO A 155 -20.34 0.72 25.26
C PRO A 155 -21.40 0.89 26.36
N LYS A 156 -21.78 2.13 26.70
CA LYS A 156 -22.77 2.40 27.77
C LYS A 156 -23.77 1.26 27.67
N ARG A 157 -23.95 0.41 28.71
CA ARG A 157 -24.66 -0.87 28.56
C ARG A 157 -26.00 -0.76 27.80
N GLY A 158 -26.60 0.43 27.81
CA GLY A 158 -27.75 0.81 26.98
C GLY A 158 -27.55 0.76 25.46
N ASP A 159 -26.41 1.13 24.89
CA ASP A 159 -26.21 1.25 23.43
C ASP A 159 -25.97 -0.13 22.77
N ASP A 160 -25.19 -1.00 23.41
CA ASP A 160 -25.08 -2.42 23.03
C ASP A 160 -26.44 -3.12 23.12
N TYR A 161 -27.10 -2.98 24.27
CA TYR A 161 -28.42 -3.54 24.49
C TYR A 161 -29.45 -3.03 23.48
N TRP A 162 -29.38 -1.73 23.15
CA TRP A 162 -30.24 -1.10 22.16
C TRP A 162 -30.01 -1.70 20.79
N GLY A 163 -28.78 -1.68 20.26
CA GLY A 163 -28.57 -2.17 18.91
C GLY A 163 -28.77 -3.68 18.75
N LYS A 164 -28.51 -4.51 19.77
CA LYS A 164 -28.92 -5.94 19.77
C LYS A 164 -30.43 -6.13 19.77
N ARG A 165 -31.19 -5.24 20.41
CA ARG A 165 -32.67 -5.26 20.38
C ARG A 165 -33.20 -4.77 19.03
N THR A 166 -32.56 -3.73 18.50
CA THR A 166 -32.86 -3.16 17.19
C THR A 166 -32.65 -4.18 16.08
N GLN A 167 -31.50 -4.88 16.07
CA GLN A 167 -31.21 -5.95 15.10
C GLN A 167 -32.25 -7.09 15.17
N ARG A 168 -32.73 -7.44 16.37
CA ARG A 168 -33.79 -8.44 16.55
C ARG A 168 -35.17 -8.00 16.07
N SER A 169 -35.34 -6.72 15.75
CA SER A 169 -36.59 -6.20 15.18
C SER A 169 -36.61 -6.34 13.65
N CYS A 170 -35.46 -6.60 13.03
CA CYS A 170 -35.37 -6.94 11.61
C CYS A 170 -35.70 -8.41 11.37
N ARG A 171 -36.13 -8.70 10.14
CA ARG A 171 -36.37 -10.06 9.67
C ARG A 171 -35.05 -10.82 9.59
N ASP A 172 -35.12 -12.14 9.61
CA ASP A 172 -33.94 -12.97 9.39
C ASP A 172 -33.29 -12.63 8.04
N GLY A 173 -31.96 -12.44 8.06
CA GLY A 173 -31.17 -12.03 6.90
C GLY A 173 -31.12 -10.51 6.62
N TRP A 174 -31.84 -9.69 7.41
CA TRP A 174 -31.79 -8.22 7.28
C TRP A 174 -30.94 -7.61 8.38
N THR A 175 -30.28 -6.48 8.09
CA THR A 175 -29.41 -5.77 9.03
C THR A 175 -30.05 -4.45 9.44
N ALA A 176 -30.03 -4.12 10.72
CA ALA A 176 -30.42 -2.79 11.18
C ALA A 176 -29.31 -1.80 10.88
N CYS A 177 -29.60 -0.85 9.99
CA CYS A 177 -28.69 0.22 9.60
C CYS A 177 -29.19 1.58 10.11
N GLY A 178 -28.28 2.44 10.53
CA GLY A 178 -28.60 3.82 10.88
C GLY A 178 -28.93 4.64 9.64
N VAL A 179 -29.88 5.57 9.75
CA VAL A 179 -30.28 6.43 8.63
C VAL A 179 -29.27 7.57 8.47
N PRO A 180 -28.60 7.74 7.32
CA PRO A 180 -27.68 8.85 7.10
C PRO A 180 -28.37 10.21 7.29
N GLY A 181 -27.78 11.09 8.10
CA GLY A 181 -28.37 12.38 8.45
C GLY A 181 -29.53 12.33 9.45
N GLY A 182 -29.92 11.13 9.90
CA GLY A 182 -30.88 10.91 10.98
C GLY A 182 -30.29 11.14 12.38
N GLY A 183 -31.15 11.11 13.39
CA GLY A 183 -30.77 11.13 14.80
C GLY A 183 -30.04 9.86 15.23
N ALA A 184 -29.42 9.90 16.42
CA ALA A 184 -28.61 8.80 16.97
C ALA A 184 -29.38 7.48 17.20
N ARG A 185 -30.71 7.47 17.04
CA ARG A 185 -31.58 6.29 17.17
C ARG A 185 -32.50 6.11 15.97
N ASP A 186 -32.21 6.77 14.86
CA ASP A 186 -32.94 6.58 13.62
C ASP A 186 -32.27 5.43 12.86
N TRP A 187 -33.05 4.40 12.56
CA TRP A 187 -32.57 3.18 11.92
C TRP A 187 -33.67 2.58 11.06
N GLU A 188 -33.24 1.77 10.11
CA GLU A 188 -34.10 0.97 9.25
C GLU A 188 -33.52 -0.42 9.05
N CYS A 189 -34.36 -1.38 8.66
CA CYS A 189 -33.89 -2.69 8.26
C CYS A 189 -33.51 -2.65 6.79
N VAL A 190 -32.29 -3.06 6.47
CA VAL A 190 -31.77 -3.12 5.10
C VAL A 190 -31.31 -4.53 4.78
N ASP A 191 -31.62 -5.01 3.58
CA ASP A 191 -31.07 -6.26 3.05
C ASP A 191 -29.67 -5.98 2.45
N THR A 192 -28.65 -6.05 3.28
CA THR A 192 -27.26 -5.74 2.90
C THR A 192 -26.66 -6.71 1.87
N HIS A 193 -27.38 -7.78 1.49
CA HIS A 193 -26.96 -8.68 0.43
C HIS A 193 -27.42 -8.24 -0.96
N ASN A 194 -28.46 -7.41 -1.04
CA ASN A 194 -29.10 -7.03 -2.31
C ASN A 194 -29.32 -5.51 -2.43
N ASP A 195 -29.18 -4.75 -1.35
CA ASP A 195 -29.29 -3.30 -1.35
C ASP A 195 -28.07 -2.65 -1.99
N LEU A 196 -28.32 -1.72 -2.91
CA LEU A 196 -27.27 -1.09 -3.71
C LEU A 196 -26.38 -0.16 -2.88
N GLU A 197 -26.99 0.54 -1.92
CA GLU A 197 -26.39 1.62 -1.14
C GLU A 197 -25.71 1.09 0.13
N SER A 198 -26.12 -0.09 0.58
CA SER A 198 -25.67 -0.77 1.80
C SER A 198 -25.11 -2.16 1.47
N CYS A 199 -24.39 -2.28 0.37
CA CYS A 199 -23.90 -3.57 -0.08
C CYS A 199 -22.78 -4.09 0.82
N GLY A 200 -22.95 -5.29 1.35
CA GLY A 200 -21.98 -5.97 2.21
C GLY A 200 -21.96 -5.48 3.65
N GLY A 201 -22.84 -4.54 4.03
CA GLY A 201 -22.99 -4.07 5.40
C GLY A 201 -23.69 -2.71 5.48
N CYS A 202 -23.80 -2.16 6.69
CA CYS A 202 -24.41 -0.84 6.86
C CYS A 202 -23.39 0.28 6.58
N PRO A 203 -23.73 1.31 5.77
CA PRO A 203 -22.90 2.50 5.63
C PRO A 203 -22.77 3.25 6.97
N THR A 204 -23.87 3.28 7.74
CA THR A 204 -23.92 3.76 9.12
C THR A 204 -24.43 2.64 10.01
N GLY A 205 -23.60 2.09 10.90
CA GLY A 205 -24.03 1.06 11.84
C GLY A 205 -24.87 1.62 12.98
N VAL A 206 -25.86 0.85 13.46
CA VAL A 206 -26.64 1.19 14.67
C VAL A 206 -25.81 1.08 15.97
N ILE A 207 -24.62 0.47 15.92
CA ILE A 207 -23.66 0.46 17.03
C ILE A 207 -22.26 0.61 16.44
N SER A 208 -21.52 1.68 16.79
CA SER A 208 -20.17 1.92 16.26
C SER A 208 -19.09 0.92 16.72
N SER A 209 -19.40 -0.17 17.45
CA SER A 209 -18.35 -0.90 18.18
C SER A 209 -18.54 -2.41 18.41
N LEU A 210 -19.51 -3.11 17.81
CA LEU A 210 -19.76 -4.51 18.23
C LEU A 210 -19.53 -5.60 17.23
N THR A 211 -19.34 -5.27 15.98
CA THR A 211 -19.09 -6.28 14.98
C THR A 211 -18.09 -5.70 14.02
N GLY A 212 -17.05 -6.47 13.69
CA GLY A 212 -16.15 -6.16 12.59
C GLY A 212 -16.87 -6.33 11.25
N ASP A 213 -18.10 -5.82 11.16
CA ASP A 213 -18.92 -5.85 9.97
C ASP A 213 -18.25 -4.94 8.95
N SER A 214 -18.14 -5.46 7.74
CA SER A 214 -17.73 -4.70 6.57
C SER A 214 -18.53 -3.40 6.51
N VAL A 215 -17.84 -2.26 6.41
CA VAL A 215 -18.51 -0.98 6.16
C VAL A 215 -19.27 -1.13 4.84
N GLY A 216 -20.59 -0.97 4.91
CA GLY A 216 -21.44 -1.03 3.73
C GLY A 216 -20.94 -0.10 2.65
N LYS A 217 -20.93 -0.58 1.40
CA LYS A 217 -20.52 0.23 0.26
C LYS A 217 -21.73 0.52 -0.61
N ASP A 218 -21.84 1.78 -1.00
CA ASP A 218 -22.72 2.20 -2.08
C ASP A 218 -22.07 1.85 -3.43
N CYS A 219 -22.62 0.84 -4.10
CA CYS A 219 -22.14 0.37 -5.40
C CYS A 219 -22.40 1.37 -6.53
N SER A 220 -23.35 2.30 -6.37
CA SER A 220 -23.65 3.34 -7.35
C SER A 220 -22.51 4.37 -7.47
N THR A 221 -21.70 4.52 -6.42
CA THR A 221 -20.51 5.41 -6.42
C THR A 221 -19.33 4.89 -7.23
N ILE A 222 -19.38 3.66 -7.77
CA ILE A 222 -18.30 3.10 -8.57
C ILE A 222 -18.07 3.97 -9.80
N ALA A 223 -16.85 4.47 -9.95
CA ALA A 223 -16.50 5.37 -11.03
C ALA A 223 -16.76 4.74 -12.41
N HIS A 224 -17.40 5.50 -13.29
CA HIS A 224 -17.70 5.14 -14.68
C HIS A 224 -18.66 3.95 -14.86
N VAL A 225 -19.40 3.60 -13.82
CA VAL A 225 -20.43 2.56 -13.91
C VAL A 225 -21.68 3.08 -14.61
N ALA A 226 -22.31 2.22 -15.41
CA ALA A 226 -23.58 2.50 -16.07
C ALA A 226 -24.70 1.57 -15.58
N ASP A 227 -24.33 0.37 -15.13
CA ASP A 227 -25.23 -0.62 -14.54
C ASP A 227 -24.47 -1.48 -13.53
N VAL A 228 -25.02 -1.58 -12.33
CA VAL A 228 -24.40 -2.25 -11.17
C VAL A 228 -25.47 -2.73 -10.22
N SER A 229 -25.21 -3.84 -9.55
CA SER A 229 -26.08 -4.40 -8.53
C SER A 229 -25.27 -4.86 -7.32
N CYS A 230 -25.91 -4.88 -6.14
CA CYS A 230 -25.40 -5.66 -5.03
C CYS A 230 -25.83 -7.11 -5.17
N VAL A 231 -24.88 -8.04 -5.12
CA VAL A 231 -25.15 -9.49 -5.18
C VAL A 231 -24.35 -10.18 -4.09
N HIS A 232 -25.06 -10.83 -3.16
CA HIS A 232 -24.47 -11.52 -2.01
C HIS A 232 -23.53 -10.63 -1.17
N GLY A 233 -23.82 -9.32 -1.10
CA GLY A 233 -23.00 -8.37 -0.35
C GLY A 233 -21.73 -7.88 -1.09
N GLY A 234 -21.60 -8.19 -2.38
CA GLY A 234 -20.55 -7.65 -3.24
C GLY A 234 -21.13 -6.82 -4.40
N CYS A 235 -20.43 -5.74 -4.77
CA CYS A 235 -20.80 -4.95 -5.95
C CYS A 235 -20.44 -5.73 -7.22
N ALA A 236 -21.44 -6.00 -8.06
CA ALA A 236 -21.29 -6.62 -9.37
C ALA A 236 -21.60 -5.59 -10.46
N VAL A 237 -20.59 -5.25 -11.27
CA VAL A 237 -20.71 -4.30 -12.37
C VAL A 237 -21.10 -5.03 -13.64
N HIS A 238 -22.27 -4.67 -14.20
CA HIS A 238 -22.79 -5.27 -15.44
C HIS A 238 -22.43 -4.46 -16.67
N LYS A 239 -22.34 -3.13 -16.53
CA LYS A 239 -22.07 -2.22 -17.64
C LYS A 239 -21.31 -0.97 -17.19
N CYS A 240 -20.37 -0.54 -18.02
CA CYS A 240 -19.64 0.71 -17.85
C CYS A 240 -20.10 1.79 -18.84
N LEU A 241 -19.79 3.06 -18.53
CA LEU A 241 -19.95 4.18 -19.44
C LEU A 241 -19.07 4.03 -20.70
N ARG A 242 -19.34 4.85 -21.73
CA ARG A 242 -18.58 4.83 -22.98
C ARG A 242 -17.08 5.04 -22.73
N SER A 243 -16.25 4.30 -23.47
CA SER A 243 -14.78 4.28 -23.33
C SER A 243 -14.24 3.54 -22.09
N PHE A 244 -15.11 2.86 -21.34
CA PHE A 244 -14.74 1.98 -20.23
C PHE A 244 -15.27 0.56 -20.48
N ARG A 245 -14.62 -0.42 -19.85
CA ARG A 245 -15.04 -1.82 -19.83
C ARG A 245 -15.03 -2.33 -18.38
N VAL A 246 -15.82 -3.36 -18.11
CA VAL A 246 -15.82 -4.04 -16.81
C VAL A 246 -14.43 -4.64 -16.56
N SER A 247 -13.92 -4.52 -15.34
CA SER A 247 -12.68 -5.16 -14.91
C SER A 247 -12.78 -6.68 -14.95
N ASP A 248 -11.64 -7.37 -14.97
CA ASP A 248 -11.62 -8.84 -14.90
C ASP A 248 -12.18 -9.37 -13.57
N SER A 249 -12.12 -8.56 -12.51
CA SER A 249 -12.72 -8.83 -11.20
C SER A 249 -14.25 -8.61 -11.15
N GLY A 250 -14.84 -7.96 -12.16
CA GLY A 250 -16.29 -7.71 -12.23
C GLY A 250 -16.81 -6.64 -11.27
N ASP A 251 -15.93 -5.89 -10.60
CA ASP A 251 -16.27 -4.97 -9.50
C ASP A 251 -15.96 -3.50 -9.80
N SER A 252 -15.40 -3.20 -10.97
CA SER A 252 -14.98 -1.85 -11.35
C SER A 252 -15.00 -1.64 -12.86
N CYS A 253 -14.93 -0.36 -13.27
CA CYS A 253 -14.83 0.04 -14.66
C CYS A 253 -13.42 0.58 -14.95
N VAL A 254 -12.73 -0.04 -15.90
CA VAL A 254 -11.39 0.37 -16.34
C VAL A 254 -11.45 0.94 -17.75
N LYS A 255 -10.55 1.88 -18.06
CA LYS A 255 -10.51 2.50 -19.39
C LYS A 255 -10.34 1.40 -20.45
N ALA A 256 -11.23 1.39 -21.44
CA ALA A 256 -11.08 0.53 -22.58
C ALA A 256 -9.84 1.04 -23.36
N GLU A 257 -8.71 0.36 -23.20
CA GLU A 257 -7.55 0.49 -24.09
C GLU A 257 -8.07 0.65 -25.52
N SER A 258 -7.70 1.75 -26.18
CA SER A 258 -8.14 2.07 -27.54
C SER A 258 -7.45 1.14 -28.54
N SER A 259 -7.71 -0.15 -28.46
CA SER A 259 -7.22 -1.16 -29.41
C SER A 259 -7.83 -0.97 -30.80
N PHE A 260 -8.85 -0.10 -30.94
CA PHE A 260 -9.42 0.27 -32.23
C PHE A 260 -8.51 1.17 -33.10
N PHE A 261 -7.54 1.89 -32.51
CA PHE A 261 -6.63 2.75 -33.30
C PHE A 261 -5.33 2.06 -33.74
N ARG A 262 -4.95 0.92 -33.14
CA ARG A 262 -3.80 0.14 -33.64
C ARG A 262 -4.17 -0.68 -34.87
N ASN A 263 -5.38 -1.25 -34.91
CA ASN A 263 -5.79 -2.08 -36.05
C ASN A 263 -6.15 -1.27 -37.30
N THR A 264 -6.62 -0.02 -37.16
CA THR A 264 -7.02 0.78 -38.33
C THR A 264 -5.82 1.42 -39.04
N ILE A 265 -4.75 1.80 -38.32
CA ILE A 265 -3.52 2.29 -38.95
C ILE A 265 -2.75 1.13 -39.63
N GLN A 266 -2.84 -0.08 -39.07
CA GLN A 266 -2.20 -1.26 -39.67
C GLN A 266 -3.00 -1.85 -40.85
N ALA A 267 -4.31 -1.61 -40.91
CA ALA A 267 -5.14 -1.91 -42.09
C ALA A 267 -5.04 -0.82 -43.19
N ALA A 268 -4.91 0.47 -42.83
CA ALA A 268 -4.72 1.54 -43.81
C ALA A 268 -3.34 1.49 -44.49
N ALA A 269 -2.32 0.91 -43.83
CA ALA A 269 -1.03 0.64 -44.44
C ALA A 269 -1.04 -0.56 -45.41
N ALA A 270 -2.06 -1.43 -45.34
CA ALA A 270 -2.20 -2.60 -46.22
C ALA A 270 -2.92 -2.27 -47.54
N TYR A 271 -3.69 -1.18 -47.58
CA TYR A 271 -4.31 -0.66 -48.80
C TYR A 271 -3.59 0.62 -49.21
N GLY A 272 -2.48 0.44 -49.93
CA GLY A 272 -1.67 1.52 -50.48
C GLY A 272 -2.52 2.56 -51.22
N LEU A 273 -2.67 3.72 -50.60
CA LEU A 273 -3.03 4.95 -51.31
C LEU A 273 -1.77 5.41 -52.05
N GLU A 274 -1.55 4.83 -53.22
CA GLU A 274 -0.62 5.39 -54.20
C GLU A 274 -1.15 6.77 -54.58
N HIS A 275 -0.44 7.80 -54.12
CA HIS A 275 -0.58 9.15 -54.62
C HIS A 275 -0.24 9.16 -56.11
N LEU A 276 -1.25 9.17 -56.98
CA LEU A 276 -1.06 9.53 -58.38
C LEU A 276 -0.76 11.04 -58.45
N PRO A 277 0.42 11.47 -58.94
CA PRO A 277 0.70 12.88 -59.14
C PRO A 277 -0.14 13.39 -60.32
N PHE A 278 -0.93 14.44 -60.08
CA PHE A 278 -1.52 15.22 -61.16
C PHE A 278 -0.39 15.83 -62.01
N HIS A 279 -0.22 15.31 -63.22
CA HIS A 279 0.51 16.02 -64.27
C HIS A 279 -0.37 17.12 -64.86
N LYS A 280 0.28 18.26 -65.12
CA LYS A 280 -0.22 19.58 -65.54
C LYS A 280 -1.41 19.60 -66.50
#